data_AF-A0A327XX04-F1
#
_entry.id   AF-A0A327XX04-F1
#
_cell.length_a   1.000
_cell.length_b   1.000
_cell.length_c   1.000
_cell.angle_alpha   90.00
_cell.angle_beta   90.00
_cell.angle_gamma   90.00
#
_symmetry.space_group_name_H-M   'P 1'
#
loop_
_entity.id
_entity.type
_entity.pdbx_description
1 polymer ?
#
loop_
_entity_poly.entity_id
_entity_poly.type
_entity_poly.pdbx_seq_one_letter_code
_entity_poly.pdbx_strand_id
1 'polypeptide(L)'
;MSRACTWACRPLHNLMKAWSRALQEAQKMVRTSWAVSRINWELERAWWGLLRIQLPAEGIAARFQDEAACLERLVEQRWGKHVSCPRCGAGRPFIVPAVARWQCRECRHQFSATSGTMLGYSKLPLRTWFLSADYMIRHAPAYVHHLMPALEEYAAWTGLHYNTASRLRRRTYDDLRTNGGQGFLGKLVLVNPVKPPADTTPDSPDFLVWLRKEAEDRSIPLEI
;
A
#
# COMPACT_ATOMS: atom_id res chain seq x y z
N MET A 1 23.72 -24.18 -4.27
CA MET A 1 23.87 -23.23 -5.39
C MET A 1 22.50 -22.60 -5.67
N SER A 2 22.34 -21.33 -5.30
CA SER A 2 21.09 -20.57 -5.35
C SER A 2 21.12 -19.63 -6.54
N ARG A 3 20.22 -19.81 -7.52
CA ARG A 3 19.73 -18.78 -8.45
C ARG A 3 18.37 -19.20 -8.98
N ALA A 4 17.30 -18.55 -8.52
CA ALA A 4 16.03 -18.49 -9.26
C ALA A 4 15.23 -17.25 -8.84
N CYS A 5 14.84 -16.45 -9.84
CA CYS A 5 13.86 -15.36 -9.83
C CYS A 5 14.27 -13.98 -9.27
N THR A 6 15.00 -13.18 -10.06
CA THR A 6 15.15 -11.72 -9.83
C THR A 6 14.94 -10.82 -11.07
N TRP A 7 14.44 -11.33 -12.20
CA TRP A 7 14.39 -10.56 -13.46
C TRP A 7 13.02 -9.95 -13.85
N ALA A 8 11.95 -10.17 -13.09
CA ALA A 8 10.61 -9.67 -13.46
C ALA A 8 10.30 -8.21 -13.06
N CYS A 9 11.06 -7.57 -12.17
CA CYS A 9 10.70 -6.26 -11.57
C CYS A 9 11.48 -5.03 -12.11
N ARG A 10 12.36 -5.18 -13.11
CA ARG A 10 13.20 -4.05 -13.59
C ARG A 10 12.40 -2.84 -14.12
N PRO A 11 11.33 -3.02 -14.92
CA PRO A 11 10.56 -1.90 -15.47
C PRO A 11 9.80 -1.12 -14.39
N LEU A 12 9.08 -1.83 -13.50
CA LEU A 12 8.41 -1.23 -12.34
C LEU A 12 9.39 -0.45 -11.46
N HIS A 13 10.56 -1.01 -11.17
CA HIS A 13 11.57 -0.34 -10.35
C HIS A 13 12.12 0.95 -11.00
N ASN A 14 12.33 0.97 -12.31
CA ASN A 14 12.78 2.17 -13.03
C ASN A 14 11.68 3.23 -13.11
N LEU A 15 10.44 2.81 -13.37
CA LEU A 15 9.26 3.65 -13.28
C LEU A 15 9.14 4.27 -11.88
N MET A 16 9.17 3.44 -10.83
CA MET A 16 9.10 3.88 -9.43
C MET A 16 10.21 4.86 -9.06
N LYS A 17 11.42 4.71 -9.62
CA LYS A 17 12.51 5.69 -9.46
C LYS A 17 12.29 6.98 -10.25
N ALA A 18 11.69 6.93 -11.43
CA ALA A 18 11.31 8.12 -12.20
C ALA A 18 10.18 8.88 -11.50
N TRP A 19 9.13 8.17 -11.05
CA TRP A 19 8.07 8.67 -10.17
C TRP A 19 8.63 9.36 -8.93
N SER A 20 9.52 8.68 -8.19
CA SER A 20 10.12 9.23 -6.97
C SER A 20 10.91 10.50 -7.25
N ARG A 21 11.66 10.56 -8.36
CA ARG A 21 12.43 11.75 -8.77
C ARG A 21 11.53 12.91 -9.20
N ALA A 22 10.55 12.67 -10.06
CA ALA A 22 9.59 13.69 -10.52
C ALA A 22 8.84 14.30 -9.33
N LEU A 23 8.43 13.48 -8.36
CA LEU A 23 7.69 13.95 -7.19
C LEU A 23 8.60 14.55 -6.10
N GLN A 24 9.84 14.08 -5.94
CA GLN A 24 10.84 14.73 -5.10
C GLN A 24 11.21 16.12 -5.63
N GLU A 25 11.31 16.30 -6.95
CA GLU A 25 11.55 17.60 -7.55
C GLU A 25 10.36 18.55 -7.35
N ALA A 26 9.13 18.01 -7.41
CA ALA A 26 7.92 18.73 -7.01
C ALA A 26 7.88 19.06 -5.50
N GLN A 27 8.43 18.20 -4.63
CA GLN A 27 8.50 18.40 -3.17
C GLN A 27 9.64 19.32 -2.70
N LYS A 28 10.75 19.44 -3.45
CA LYS A 28 11.89 20.33 -3.12
C LYS A 28 11.54 21.81 -3.23
N MET A 29 10.38 22.16 -3.80
CA MET A 29 9.90 23.53 -3.85
C MET A 29 9.38 23.96 -2.47
N VAL A 30 10.21 24.77 -1.80
CA VAL A 30 10.05 25.54 -0.55
C VAL A 30 8.81 25.25 0.31
N ARG A 31 9.12 24.81 1.53
CA ARG A 31 8.25 24.45 2.66
C ARG A 31 7.57 25.66 3.33
N THR A 32 6.93 26.52 2.56
CA THR A 32 6.13 27.65 3.07
C THR A 32 4.83 27.74 2.29
N SER A 33 3.70 27.70 3.00
CA SER A 33 2.32 27.69 2.49
C SER A 33 1.83 26.34 1.95
N TRP A 34 0.65 25.92 2.43
CA TRP A 34 -0.17 24.81 1.93
C TRP A 34 -0.73 25.12 0.53
N ALA A 35 0.12 25.58 -0.38
CA ALA A 35 -0.26 26.00 -1.70
C ALA A 35 -0.52 24.76 -2.57
N VAL A 36 -1.81 24.45 -2.70
CA VAL A 36 -2.46 23.48 -3.60
C VAL A 36 -2.08 23.69 -5.09
N SER A 37 -1.27 24.72 -5.41
CA SER A 37 -1.01 25.23 -6.76
C SER A 37 0.13 24.55 -7.54
N ARG A 38 0.77 23.50 -7.02
CA ARG A 38 1.89 22.81 -7.70
C ARG A 38 1.78 21.28 -7.79
N ILE A 39 0.64 20.70 -7.44
CA ILE A 39 0.43 19.26 -7.57
C ILE A 39 -0.01 18.95 -9.01
N ASN A 40 0.71 18.06 -9.69
CA ASN A 40 0.26 17.51 -10.95
C ASN A 40 -0.88 16.51 -10.67
N TRP A 41 -2.12 16.97 -10.80
CA TRP A 41 -3.31 16.18 -10.50
C TRP A 41 -3.57 15.05 -11.50
N GLU A 42 -3.07 15.16 -12.73
CA GLU A 42 -3.13 14.07 -13.71
C GLU A 42 -2.21 12.92 -13.28
N LEU A 43 -1.00 13.25 -12.84
CA LEU A 43 -0.06 12.28 -12.26
C LEU A 43 -0.65 11.59 -11.01
N GLU A 44 -1.34 12.33 -10.16
CA GLU A 44 -2.02 11.76 -8.99
C GLU A 44 -3.17 10.82 -9.39
N ARG A 45 -4.03 11.22 -10.33
CA ARG A 45 -5.10 10.34 -10.85
C ARG A 45 -4.52 9.06 -11.46
N ALA A 46 -3.44 9.19 -12.23
CA ALA A 46 -2.73 8.06 -12.82
C ALA A 46 -2.15 7.12 -11.75
N TRP A 47 -1.63 7.65 -10.63
CA TRP A 47 -1.14 6.85 -9.51
C TRP A 47 -2.25 6.01 -8.89
N TRP A 48 -3.34 6.65 -8.51
CA TRP A 48 -4.46 5.97 -7.87
C TRP A 48 -5.12 4.98 -8.82
N GLY A 49 -5.21 5.29 -10.12
CA GLY A 49 -5.62 4.35 -11.16
C GLY A 49 -4.70 3.14 -11.26
N LEU A 50 -3.38 3.33 -11.22
CA LEU A 50 -2.40 2.25 -11.21
C LEU A 50 -2.55 1.35 -9.98
N LEU A 51 -2.82 1.91 -8.79
CA LEU A 51 -3.09 1.11 -7.59
C LEU A 51 -4.42 0.35 -7.75
N ARG A 52 -5.44 1.00 -8.32
CA ARG A 52 -6.78 0.43 -8.50
C ARG A 52 -6.76 -0.84 -9.35
N ILE A 53 -6.01 -0.87 -10.45
CA ILE A 53 -5.91 -2.04 -11.34
C ILE A 53 -5.17 -3.24 -10.72
N GLN A 54 -4.42 -3.00 -9.63
CA GLN A 54 -3.68 -4.04 -8.91
C GLN A 54 -4.45 -4.63 -7.72
N LEU A 55 -5.61 -4.06 -7.38
CA LEU A 55 -6.51 -4.64 -6.37
C LEU A 55 -7.08 -5.98 -6.86
N PRO A 56 -7.45 -6.89 -5.93
CA PRO A 56 -8.13 -8.14 -6.30
C PRO A 56 -9.46 -7.83 -7.00
N ALA A 57 -9.79 -8.63 -8.03
CA ALA A 57 -10.99 -8.42 -8.84
C ALA A 57 -12.27 -8.60 -8.01
N GLU A 58 -12.26 -9.58 -7.11
CA GLU A 58 -13.30 -9.84 -6.11
C GLU A 58 -13.39 -8.77 -5.02
N GLY A 59 -12.41 -7.87 -4.94
CA GLY A 59 -12.31 -6.85 -3.90
C GLY A 59 -11.69 -7.35 -2.59
N ILE A 60 -11.19 -6.40 -1.79
CA ILE A 60 -10.43 -6.71 -0.57
C ILE A 60 -11.30 -7.40 0.49
N ALA A 61 -12.55 -6.99 0.62
CA ALA A 61 -13.48 -7.57 1.58
C ALA A 61 -13.77 -9.05 1.35
N ALA A 62 -13.79 -9.48 0.08
CA ALA A 62 -14.01 -10.87 -0.33
C ALA A 62 -12.72 -11.68 -0.35
N ARG A 63 -11.59 -11.08 -0.79
CA ARG A 63 -10.27 -11.74 -0.85
C ARG A 63 -9.71 -12.08 0.53
N PHE A 64 -9.88 -11.16 1.48
CA PHE A 64 -9.46 -11.32 2.86
C PHE A 64 -10.74 -11.21 3.69
N GLN A 65 -11.29 -12.34 4.17
CA GLN A 65 -12.63 -12.40 4.78
C GLN A 65 -12.65 -12.23 6.29
N ASP A 66 -11.50 -12.43 6.93
CA ASP A 66 -11.34 -12.34 8.38
C ASP A 66 -9.93 -11.88 8.78
N GLU A 67 -9.68 -11.80 10.09
CA GLU A 67 -8.37 -11.46 10.64
C GLU A 67 -7.29 -12.50 10.30
N ALA A 68 -7.66 -13.78 10.17
CA ALA A 68 -6.72 -14.85 9.89
C ALA A 68 -6.14 -14.72 8.47
N ALA A 69 -6.98 -14.44 7.46
CA ALA A 69 -6.56 -14.19 6.09
C ALA A 69 -5.66 -12.94 5.98
N CYS A 70 -5.99 -11.87 6.71
CA CYS A 70 -5.14 -10.68 6.77
C CYS A 70 -3.78 -10.97 7.43
N LEU A 71 -3.77 -11.79 8.50
CA LEU A 71 -2.55 -12.18 9.20
C LEU A 71 -1.67 -13.08 8.32
N GLU A 72 -2.25 -14.05 7.62
CA GLU A 72 -1.53 -14.92 6.68
C GLU A 72 -0.84 -14.10 5.59
N ARG A 73 -1.58 -13.17 4.97
CA ARG A 73 -1.04 -12.25 3.97
C ARG A 73 0.11 -11.41 4.51
N LEU A 74 -0.03 -10.89 5.74
CA LEU A 74 1.00 -10.12 6.40
C LEU A 74 2.27 -10.95 6.65
N VAL A 75 2.12 -12.18 7.13
CA VAL A 75 3.24 -13.10 7.37
C VAL A 75 3.94 -13.45 6.05
N GLU A 76 3.18 -13.79 5.02
CA GLU A 76 3.70 -14.08 3.68
C GLU A 76 4.50 -12.89 3.12
N GLN A 77 3.94 -11.68 3.17
CA GLN A 77 4.61 -10.48 2.66
C GLN A 77 5.87 -10.11 3.45
N ARG A 78 5.91 -10.36 4.75
CA ARG A 78 7.08 -10.04 5.58
C ARG A 78 8.21 -11.04 5.44
N TRP A 79 7.88 -12.33 5.35
CA TRP A 79 8.84 -13.39 5.61
C TRP A 79 8.82 -14.51 4.57
N GLY A 80 7.86 -14.50 3.65
CA GLY A 80 7.64 -15.57 2.69
C GLY A 80 7.52 -16.91 3.42
N LYS A 81 8.49 -17.80 3.18
CA LYS A 81 8.51 -19.16 3.73
C LYS A 81 9.07 -19.26 5.15
N HIS A 82 9.84 -18.27 5.64
CA HIS A 82 10.60 -18.42 6.89
C HIS A 82 10.55 -17.16 7.75
N VAL A 83 9.91 -17.26 8.93
CA VAL A 83 9.85 -16.17 9.90
C VAL A 83 11.25 -15.86 10.46
N SER A 84 11.61 -14.57 10.45
CA SER A 84 12.85 -14.04 11.02
C SER A 84 12.57 -13.01 12.11
N CYS A 85 13.41 -13.00 13.15
CA CYS A 85 13.30 -12.06 14.25
C CYS A 85 13.57 -10.62 13.77
N PRO A 86 12.67 -9.66 14.01
CA PRO A 86 12.87 -8.27 13.60
C PRO A 86 14.00 -7.57 14.36
N ARG A 87 14.44 -8.12 15.51
CA ARG A 87 15.50 -7.52 16.34
C ARG A 87 16.90 -7.96 15.95
N CYS A 88 17.10 -9.24 15.65
CA CYS A 88 18.44 -9.81 15.41
C CYS A 88 18.57 -10.54 14.06
N GLY A 89 17.50 -10.65 13.27
CA GLY A 89 17.51 -11.32 11.97
C GLY A 89 17.50 -12.85 12.04
N ALA A 90 17.70 -13.47 13.21
CA ALA A 90 17.72 -14.92 13.36
C ALA A 90 16.38 -15.56 12.93
N GLY A 91 16.47 -16.67 12.18
CA GLY A 91 15.31 -17.40 11.68
C GLY A 91 14.72 -18.40 12.68
N ARG A 92 13.64 -19.06 12.26
CA ARG A 92 13.02 -20.21 12.95
C ARG A 92 12.69 -19.96 14.44
N PRO A 93 11.99 -18.85 14.76
CA PRO A 93 11.45 -18.67 16.10
C PRO A 93 10.44 -19.79 16.42
N PHE A 94 10.15 -20.01 17.70
CA PHE A 94 9.03 -20.87 18.11
C PHE A 94 7.81 -20.02 18.45
N ILE A 95 6.61 -20.58 18.28
CA ILE A 95 5.36 -19.94 18.68
C ILE A 95 5.18 -20.15 20.19
N VAL A 96 4.78 -19.11 20.89
CA VAL A 96 4.32 -19.13 22.27
C VAL A 96 2.78 -19.17 22.24
N PRO A 97 2.15 -20.34 22.44
CA PRO A 97 0.72 -20.52 22.19
C PRO A 97 -0.15 -19.63 23.07
N ALA A 98 0.23 -19.45 24.34
CA ALA A 98 -0.53 -18.69 25.34
C ALA A 98 -0.81 -17.22 24.94
N VAL A 99 0.03 -16.64 24.08
CA VAL A 99 -0.06 -15.22 23.68
C VAL A 99 -0.07 -15.03 22.17
N ALA A 100 -0.10 -16.12 21.39
CA ALA A 100 -0.02 -16.10 19.92
C ALA A 100 1.13 -15.22 19.37
N ARG A 101 2.32 -15.32 19.97
CA ARG A 101 3.53 -14.57 19.55
C ARG A 101 4.67 -15.50 19.18
N TRP A 102 5.59 -15.02 18.37
CA TRP A 102 6.86 -15.69 18.11
C TRP A 102 7.89 -15.28 19.16
N GLN A 103 8.69 -16.23 19.62
CA GLN A 103 9.87 -15.97 20.44
C GLN A 103 11.13 -16.39 19.70
N CYS A 104 12.07 -15.45 19.58
CA CYS A 104 13.38 -15.72 19.00
C CYS A 104 14.19 -16.67 19.91
N ARG A 105 14.84 -17.67 19.31
CA ARG A 105 15.70 -18.62 20.02
C ARG A 105 17.03 -17.97 20.47
N GLU A 106 17.55 -17.05 19.66
CA GLU A 106 18.85 -16.40 19.90
C GLU A 106 18.74 -15.28 20.94
N CYS A 107 17.92 -14.26 20.68
CA CYS A 107 17.87 -13.07 21.53
C CYS A 107 16.71 -13.05 22.54
N ARG A 108 15.91 -14.13 22.59
CA ARG A 108 14.71 -14.30 23.44
C ARG A 108 13.63 -13.22 23.26
N HIS A 109 13.75 -12.37 22.25
CA HIS A 109 12.76 -11.32 21.97
C HIS A 109 11.44 -11.94 21.48
N GLN A 110 10.33 -11.51 22.09
CA GLN A 110 8.98 -11.86 21.67
C GLN A 110 8.42 -10.81 20.71
N PHE A 111 7.79 -11.25 19.63
CA PHE A 111 7.25 -10.36 18.59
C PHE A 111 6.01 -10.96 17.91
N SER A 112 5.22 -10.10 17.29
CA SER A 112 4.06 -10.44 16.45
C SER A 112 4.34 -10.12 14.98
N ALA A 113 3.38 -10.44 14.12
CA ALA A 113 3.46 -10.18 12.68
C ALA A 113 3.44 -8.69 12.36
N THR A 114 2.98 -7.85 13.30
CA THR A 114 2.94 -6.40 13.17
C THR A 114 4.15 -5.70 13.79
N SER A 115 4.96 -6.40 14.59
CA SER A 115 6.12 -5.79 15.28
C SER A 115 7.12 -5.18 14.30
N GLY A 116 7.49 -3.91 14.52
CA GLY A 116 8.39 -3.17 13.63
C GLY A 116 7.77 -2.73 12.30
N THR A 117 6.43 -2.78 12.18
CA THR A 117 5.70 -2.24 11.02
C THR A 117 4.85 -1.05 11.44
N MET A 118 4.25 -0.35 10.48
CA MET A 118 3.26 0.68 10.78
C MET A 118 2.08 0.13 11.62
N LEU A 119 1.79 -1.17 11.56
CA LEU A 119 0.69 -1.79 12.29
C LEU A 119 1.04 -2.12 13.75
N GLY A 120 2.32 -2.05 14.14
CA GLY A 120 2.83 -2.64 15.39
C GLY A 120 2.30 -2.05 16.70
N TYR A 121 1.83 -0.81 16.69
CA TYR A 121 1.29 -0.12 17.88
C TYR A 121 -0.22 0.16 17.75
N SER A 122 -0.85 -0.37 16.71
CA SER A 122 -2.29 -0.20 16.53
C SER A 122 -3.06 -1.23 17.35
N LYS A 123 -4.17 -0.79 17.95
CA LYS A 123 -5.20 -1.67 18.52
C LYS A 123 -6.31 -1.99 17.52
N LEU A 124 -6.25 -1.43 16.31
CA LEU A 124 -7.22 -1.72 15.27
C LEU A 124 -7.01 -3.14 14.72
N PRO A 125 -8.09 -3.86 14.39
CA PRO A 125 -8.01 -5.11 13.65
C PRO A 125 -7.22 -4.96 12.35
N LEU A 126 -6.50 -6.00 11.93
CA LEU A 126 -5.73 -5.97 10.67
C LEU A 126 -6.66 -5.74 9.47
N ARG A 127 -7.84 -6.35 9.47
CA ARG A 127 -8.85 -6.20 8.43
C ARG A 127 -9.22 -4.73 8.23
N THR A 128 -9.30 -3.94 9.30
CA THR A 128 -9.60 -2.51 9.22
C THR A 128 -8.56 -1.75 8.39
N TRP A 129 -7.28 -2.11 8.46
CA TRP A 129 -6.23 -1.49 7.66
C TRP A 129 -6.32 -1.88 6.17
N PHE A 130 -6.66 -3.14 5.89
CA PHE A 130 -6.84 -3.63 4.52
C PHE A 130 -8.02 -2.93 3.84
N LEU A 131 -9.16 -2.88 4.52
CA LEU A 131 -10.35 -2.18 4.03
C LEU A 131 -10.10 -0.69 3.90
N SER A 132 -9.37 -0.08 4.84
CA SER A 132 -8.97 1.33 4.76
C SER A 132 -8.17 1.61 3.48
N ALA A 133 -7.23 0.73 3.14
CA ALA A 133 -6.44 0.87 1.92
C ALA A 133 -7.30 0.70 0.65
N ASP A 134 -8.20 -0.28 0.62
CA ASP A 134 -9.18 -0.44 -0.47
C ASP A 134 -10.04 0.80 -0.65
N TYR A 135 -10.60 1.32 0.45
CA TYR A 135 -11.40 2.53 0.45
C TYR A 135 -10.61 3.72 -0.09
N MET A 136 -9.38 3.92 0.40
CA MET A 136 -8.54 5.02 -0.06
C MET A 136 -8.24 4.92 -1.56
N ILE A 137 -7.86 3.75 -2.06
CA ILE A 137 -7.55 3.55 -3.48
C ILE A 137 -8.77 3.82 -4.38
N ARG A 138 -9.97 3.44 -3.93
CA ARG A 138 -11.21 3.62 -4.69
C ARG A 138 -11.70 5.06 -4.72
N HIS A 139 -11.49 5.80 -3.63
CA HIS A 139 -12.13 7.10 -3.45
C HIS A 139 -11.16 8.26 -3.66
N ALA A 140 -9.86 8.11 -3.35
CA ALA A 140 -8.87 9.18 -3.48
C ALA A 140 -8.85 9.90 -4.85
N PRO A 141 -9.02 9.23 -6.02
CA PRO A 141 -9.15 9.90 -7.32
C PRO A 141 -10.18 11.04 -7.35
N ALA A 142 -11.34 10.86 -6.71
CA ALA A 142 -12.41 11.85 -6.68
C ALA A 142 -12.06 13.06 -5.80
N TYR A 143 -11.17 12.88 -4.83
CA TYR A 143 -10.75 13.92 -3.89
C TYR A 143 -9.35 14.43 -4.20
N VAL A 144 -8.82 14.21 -5.40
CA VAL A 144 -7.45 14.60 -5.75
C VAL A 144 -7.21 16.07 -5.38
N HIS A 145 -8.14 16.99 -5.66
CA HIS A 145 -8.08 18.40 -5.22
C HIS A 145 -8.08 18.65 -3.70
N HIS A 146 -8.54 17.69 -2.89
CA HIS A 146 -8.60 17.73 -1.42
C HIS A 146 -7.70 16.70 -0.73
N LEU A 147 -6.89 15.97 -1.51
CA LEU A 147 -5.98 14.89 -1.14
C LEU A 147 -6.63 13.63 -0.55
N MET A 148 -7.73 13.71 0.20
CA MET A 148 -8.33 12.55 0.88
C MET A 148 -9.87 12.60 0.90
N PRO A 149 -10.55 11.45 0.98
CA PRO A 149 -11.99 11.38 1.24
C PRO A 149 -12.39 12.17 2.49
N ALA A 150 -13.59 12.76 2.49
CA ALA A 150 -14.08 13.54 3.63
C ALA A 150 -14.02 12.73 4.94
N LEU A 151 -13.65 13.39 6.04
CA LEU A 151 -13.44 12.68 7.29
C LEU A 151 -14.75 12.20 7.91
N GLU A 152 -15.84 12.96 7.78
CA GLU A 152 -17.15 12.51 8.27
C GLU A 152 -17.60 11.23 7.56
N GLU A 153 -17.51 11.21 6.23
CA GLU A 153 -17.86 10.05 5.40
C GLU A 153 -16.99 8.83 5.76
N TYR A 154 -15.67 9.04 5.88
CA TYR A 154 -14.73 7.99 6.23
C TYR A 154 -14.97 7.44 7.65
N ALA A 155 -15.27 8.31 8.62
CA ALA A 155 -15.59 7.90 9.99
C ALA A 155 -16.91 7.12 10.04
N ALA A 156 -17.94 7.57 9.31
CA ALA A 156 -19.21 6.88 9.20
C ALA A 156 -19.04 5.49 8.56
N TRP A 157 -18.28 5.39 7.46
CA TRP A 157 -18.00 4.12 6.79
C TRP A 157 -17.23 3.14 7.68
N THR A 158 -16.21 3.60 8.39
CA THR A 158 -15.42 2.73 9.30
C THR A 158 -16.15 2.38 10.60
N GLY A 159 -17.16 3.15 11.01
CA GLY A 159 -17.76 3.07 12.33
C GLY A 159 -16.80 3.47 13.47
N LEU A 160 -15.68 4.13 13.16
CA LEU A 160 -14.68 4.53 14.14
C LEU A 160 -14.96 5.93 14.68
N HIS A 161 -14.60 6.16 15.94
CA HIS A 161 -14.59 7.52 16.50
C HIS A 161 -13.71 8.46 15.66
N TYR A 162 -14.14 9.71 15.49
CA TYR A 162 -13.54 10.73 14.63
C TYR A 162 -12.00 10.79 14.69
N ASN A 163 -11.42 10.85 15.90
CA ASN A 163 -9.96 10.92 16.07
C ASN A 163 -9.23 9.67 15.58
N THR A 164 -9.83 8.49 15.77
CA THR A 164 -9.27 7.21 15.32
C THR A 164 -9.38 7.10 13.80
N ALA A 165 -10.54 7.46 13.24
CA ALA A 165 -10.78 7.53 11.80
C ALA A 165 -9.79 8.49 11.13
N SER A 166 -9.57 9.68 11.71
CA SER A 166 -8.63 10.68 11.20
C SER A 166 -7.19 10.17 11.14
N ARG A 167 -6.71 9.53 12.22
CA ARG A 167 -5.36 8.94 12.27
C ARG A 167 -5.21 7.78 11.28
N LEU A 168 -6.21 6.89 11.20
CA LEU A 168 -6.23 5.78 10.25
C LEU A 168 -6.19 6.29 8.81
N ARG A 169 -7.13 7.18 8.45
CA ARG A 169 -7.24 7.80 7.12
C ARG A 169 -5.91 8.41 6.67
N ARG A 170 -5.33 9.27 7.51
CA ARG A 170 -4.06 9.93 7.21
C ARG A 170 -2.93 8.92 7.03
N ARG A 171 -2.80 7.96 7.94
CA ARG A 171 -1.71 6.99 7.90
C ARG A 171 -1.80 6.03 6.72
N THR A 172 -3.01 5.61 6.36
CA THR A 172 -3.26 4.81 5.14
C THR A 172 -2.93 5.62 3.90
N TYR A 173 -3.40 6.87 3.83
CA TYR A 173 -3.10 7.75 2.71
C TYR A 173 -1.60 7.98 2.54
N ASP A 174 -0.90 8.37 3.61
CA ASP A 174 0.54 8.64 3.58
C ASP A 174 1.34 7.40 3.13
N ASP A 175 0.96 6.20 3.59
CA ASP A 175 1.60 4.94 3.18
C ASP A 175 1.38 4.64 1.70
N LEU A 176 0.14 4.70 1.21
CA LEU A 176 -0.20 4.45 -0.19
C LEU A 176 0.36 5.52 -1.14
N ARG A 177 0.55 6.74 -0.64
CA ARG A 177 1.16 7.85 -1.37
C ARG A 177 2.70 7.77 -1.37
N THR A 178 3.33 6.86 -0.64
CA THR A 178 4.80 6.84 -0.54
C THR A 178 5.45 6.57 -1.91
N ASN A 179 5.93 7.67 -2.53
CA ASN A 179 6.37 7.84 -3.91
C ASN A 179 7.37 6.77 -4.41
N GLY A 180 6.84 5.71 -5.02
CA GLY A 180 7.64 4.66 -5.65
C GLY A 180 7.98 3.47 -4.75
N GLY A 181 7.16 3.18 -3.73
CA GLY A 181 7.32 1.97 -2.88
C GLY A 181 6.08 1.10 -2.71
N GLN A 182 4.93 1.49 -3.29
CA GLN A 182 3.60 0.90 -3.00
C GLN A 182 3.28 0.81 -1.49
N GLY A 183 3.94 1.62 -0.65
CA GLY A 183 3.78 1.57 0.80
C GLY A 183 4.03 0.19 1.43
N PHE A 184 3.80 0.07 2.72
CA PHE A 184 3.69 -1.21 3.40
C PHE A 184 2.30 -1.83 3.18
N LEU A 185 1.23 -1.03 3.28
CA LEU A 185 -0.15 -1.48 3.06
C LEU A 185 -0.41 -1.86 1.60
N GLY A 186 0.11 -1.09 0.64
CA GLY A 186 -0.08 -1.45 -0.78
C GLY A 186 0.53 -2.81 -1.11
N LYS A 187 1.69 -3.17 -0.57
CA LYS A 187 2.24 -4.55 -0.71
C LYS A 187 1.30 -5.63 -0.16
N LEU A 188 0.49 -5.30 0.84
CA LEU A 188 -0.50 -6.24 1.39
C LEU A 188 -1.72 -6.37 0.48
N VAL A 189 -2.27 -5.26 -0.04
CA VAL A 189 -3.56 -5.23 -0.75
C VAL A 189 -3.47 -5.30 -2.28
N LEU A 190 -2.34 -4.92 -2.87
CA LEU A 190 -2.10 -4.92 -4.32
C LEU A 190 -1.58 -6.30 -4.75
N VAL A 191 -2.50 -7.24 -4.93
CA VAL A 191 -2.16 -8.65 -5.16
C VAL A 191 -2.01 -9.01 -6.64
N ASN A 192 -2.46 -8.14 -7.54
CA ASN A 192 -2.41 -8.36 -8.98
C ASN A 192 -1.27 -7.52 -9.58
N PRO A 193 -0.05 -8.07 -9.73
CA PRO A 193 1.07 -7.30 -10.27
C PRO A 193 0.79 -6.93 -11.73
N VAL A 194 1.01 -5.66 -12.06
CA VAL A 194 0.92 -5.15 -13.43
C VAL A 194 2.30 -4.71 -13.91
N LYS A 195 2.55 -4.82 -15.21
CA LYS A 195 3.83 -4.41 -15.80
C LYS A 195 3.57 -3.27 -16.79
N PRO A 196 3.80 -2.01 -16.38
CA PRO A 196 3.64 -0.90 -17.29
C PRO A 196 4.67 -0.95 -18.42
N PRO A 197 4.43 -0.24 -19.54
CA PRO A 197 5.35 -0.16 -20.67
C PRO A 197 6.75 0.28 -20.23
N ALA A 198 7.76 -0.23 -20.93
CA ALA A 198 9.13 0.22 -20.71
C ALA A 198 9.27 1.69 -21.11
N ASP A 199 10.10 2.44 -20.38
CA ASP A 199 10.54 3.80 -20.72
C ASP A 199 9.46 4.89 -20.77
N THR A 200 8.23 4.60 -20.32
CA THR A 200 7.17 5.62 -20.15
C THR A 200 7.32 6.37 -18.82
N THR A 201 7.00 7.66 -18.76
CA THR A 201 6.72 8.32 -17.48
C THR A 201 5.24 8.16 -17.13
N PRO A 202 4.88 8.13 -15.85
CA PRO A 202 3.47 7.96 -15.45
C PRO A 202 2.45 9.02 -15.87
N ASP A 203 2.92 10.20 -16.22
CA ASP A 203 2.12 11.28 -16.80
C ASP A 203 2.24 11.31 -18.34
N SER A 204 3.03 10.41 -18.93
CA SER A 204 3.14 10.33 -20.39
C SER A 204 1.81 9.85 -21.00
N PRO A 205 1.44 10.38 -22.18
CA PRO A 205 0.25 9.90 -22.91
C PRO A 205 0.24 8.38 -23.11
N ASP A 206 1.38 7.77 -23.41
CA ASP A 206 1.51 6.33 -23.61
C ASP A 206 1.18 5.53 -22.35
N PHE A 207 1.61 6.01 -21.18
CA PHE A 207 1.27 5.39 -19.91
C PHE A 207 -0.23 5.50 -19.62
N LEU A 208 -0.85 6.66 -19.86
CA LEU A 208 -2.27 6.86 -19.62
C LEU A 208 -3.14 6.02 -20.57
N VAL A 209 -2.74 5.89 -21.84
CA VAL A 209 -3.39 5.00 -22.81
C VAL A 209 -3.29 3.55 -22.35
N TRP A 210 -2.11 3.10 -21.95
CA TRP A 210 -1.93 1.76 -21.38
C TRP A 210 -2.81 1.55 -20.14
N LEU A 211 -2.82 2.49 -19.20
CA LEU A 211 -3.57 2.37 -17.96
C LEU A 211 -5.08 2.28 -18.20
N ARG A 212 -5.62 3.09 -19.12
CA ARG A 212 -7.04 3.02 -19.51
C ARG A 212 -7.39 1.68 -20.13
N LYS A 213 -6.56 1.18 -21.04
CA LYS A 213 -6.75 -0.15 -21.65
C LYS A 213 -6.76 -1.26 -20.60
N GLU A 214 -5.79 -1.27 -19.69
CA GLU A 214 -5.73 -2.28 -18.62
C GLU A 214 -6.95 -2.22 -17.69
N ALA A 215 -7.51 -1.04 -17.47
CA ALA A 215 -8.70 -0.86 -16.66
C ALA A 215 -9.96 -1.34 -17.39
N GLU A 216 -10.11 -1.01 -18.68
CA GLU A 216 -11.19 -1.51 -19.55
C GLU A 216 -11.19 -3.04 -19.62
N ASP A 217 -10.02 -3.65 -19.87
CA ASP A 217 -9.85 -5.12 -19.92
C ASP A 217 -10.27 -5.80 -18.60
N ARG A 218 -10.19 -5.08 -17.47
CA ARG A 218 -10.58 -5.54 -16.13
C ARG A 218 -11.96 -5.05 -15.68
N SER A 219 -12.68 -4.33 -16.54
CA SER A 219 -13.98 -3.70 -16.21
C SER A 219 -13.91 -2.80 -14.96
N ILE A 220 -12.79 -2.09 -14.78
CA ILE A 220 -12.58 -1.16 -13.67
C ILE A 220 -12.89 0.26 -14.16
N PRO A 221 -13.89 0.95 -13.57
CA PRO A 221 -14.14 2.34 -13.91
C PRO A 221 -13.00 3.20 -13.36
N LEU A 222 -12.27 3.87 -14.25
CA LEU A 222 -11.25 4.85 -13.91
C LEU A 222 -11.59 6.20 -14.54
N GLU A 223 -11.56 7.24 -13.73
CA GLU A 223 -11.67 8.64 -14.18
C GLU A 223 -10.24 9.18 -14.36
N ILE A 224 -9.65 8.97 -15.55
CA ILE A 224 -8.28 9.39 -15.93
C ILE A 224 -8.24 10.13 -17.26
#